data_AF-A0A7S1H0M2-F1
#
_entry.id   AF-A0A7S1H0M2-F1
#
_cell.length_a   1.000
_cell.length_b   1.000
_cell.length_c   1.000
_cell.angle_alpha   90.00
_cell.angle_beta   90.00
_cell.angle_gamma   90.00
#
_symmetry.space_group_name_H-M   'P 1'
#
loop_
_entity.id
_entity.type
_entity.pdbx_description
1 polymer ?
#
loop_
_entity_poly.entity_id
_entity_poly.type
_entity_poly.pdbx_seq_one_letter_code
_entity_poly.pdbx_strand_id
1 'polypeptide(L)'
;AATASGKKKKKHTKEDERDALGRRLMLSECEVRGDALVNGKLSAFAKRAKKLPITCTFQWIRVAPNGQEVPLQWQDKATYTVTPQDLGCRLKVTVLPTSKETNETGQPVTAVSAVVEGPAGGDASAAAAGEDLSPKLLDWKIEMNPRKEYVDPIRISYSYAGGVEGATIIQWCKELAGDEVPDAGAVVSPDGFVLLAVRDPLCYQPTVDDYDRRIKLLITPVRSDGAQGPTYQHIMERLTLPVRTQDEVVRCIPEFRTRGATFLLALAEPARPGVPPENRRVLCHGKEIKIQLAESEKTEYKVKICKGCMVVKAHVEVNRMFEVSFVPTKYNSQPRTYTFLADSIRSRDVIILTLRAVSNQDD
;
A
#
# COMPACT_ATOMS: atom_id res chain seq x y z
N ALA A 1 74.67 -43.77 12.04
CA ALA A 1 73.95 -42.57 12.52
C ALA A 1 73.79 -41.60 11.35
N ALA A 2 72.57 -41.05 11.20
CA ALA A 2 72.19 -39.92 10.36
C ALA A 2 72.47 -39.98 8.84
N THR A 3 71.46 -40.37 8.06
CA THR A 3 71.13 -39.68 6.79
C THR A 3 69.62 -39.75 6.59
N ALA A 4 68.92 -38.64 6.81
CA ALA A 4 67.51 -38.50 6.43
C ALA A 4 67.36 -37.19 5.65
N SER A 5 67.05 -37.34 4.36
CA SER A 5 66.86 -36.26 3.42
C SER A 5 65.59 -35.48 3.74
N GLY A 6 65.70 -34.18 3.99
CA GLY A 6 64.57 -33.27 4.10
C GLY A 6 64.41 -32.44 2.83
N LYS A 7 63.62 -32.94 1.86
CA LYS A 7 63.19 -32.15 0.70
C LYS A 7 62.41 -30.93 1.19
N LYS A 8 63.01 -29.74 1.12
CA LYS A 8 62.29 -28.45 1.18
C LYS A 8 61.34 -28.37 -0.02
N LYS A 9 60.07 -28.71 0.19
CA LYS A 9 58.97 -28.34 -0.72
C LYS A 9 58.90 -26.82 -0.73
N LYS A 10 59.50 -26.20 -1.77
CA LYS A 10 59.32 -24.80 -2.13
C LYS A 10 57.82 -24.63 -2.42
N LYS A 11 57.05 -24.16 -1.43
CA LYS A 11 55.65 -23.77 -1.62
C LYS A 11 55.68 -22.58 -2.55
N HIS A 12 55.49 -22.83 -3.84
CA HIS A 12 55.26 -21.79 -4.82
C HIS A 12 53.98 -21.09 -4.39
N THR A 13 54.11 -19.96 -3.70
CA THR A 13 53.01 -19.03 -3.50
C THR A 13 52.69 -18.51 -4.89
N LYS A 14 51.77 -19.21 -5.57
CA LYS A 14 51.21 -18.79 -6.85
C LYS A 14 50.60 -17.42 -6.57
N GLU A 15 51.20 -16.37 -7.12
CA GLU A 15 50.74 -15.00 -6.96
C GLU A 15 49.23 -14.97 -7.14
N ASP A 16 48.53 -14.29 -6.23
CA ASP A 16 47.12 -14.02 -6.40
C ASP A 16 47.00 -13.17 -7.67
N GLU A 17 46.47 -13.76 -8.75
CA GLU A 17 46.22 -13.04 -10.00
C GLU A 17 45.43 -11.77 -9.67
N ARG A 18 46.01 -10.64 -10.07
CA ARG A 18 45.48 -9.30 -9.87
C ARG A 18 45.25 -8.66 -11.23
N ASP A 19 44.21 -7.83 -11.32
CA ASP A 19 43.96 -7.03 -12.52
C ASP A 19 44.96 -5.87 -12.65
N ALA A 20 44.86 -5.10 -13.73
CA ALA A 20 45.72 -3.93 -13.98
C ALA A 20 45.62 -2.83 -12.90
N LEU A 21 44.61 -2.87 -12.03
CA LEU A 21 44.41 -1.98 -10.90
C LEU A 21 44.84 -2.62 -9.56
N GLY A 22 45.50 -3.79 -9.61
CA GLY A 22 45.99 -4.51 -8.43
C GLY A 22 44.90 -5.24 -7.64
N ARG A 23 43.67 -5.36 -8.15
CA ARG A 23 42.55 -6.04 -7.45
C ARG A 23 42.61 -7.53 -7.68
N ARG A 24 42.39 -8.30 -6.62
CA ARG A 24 42.44 -9.77 -6.65
C ARG A 24 41.30 -10.36 -7.50
N LEU A 25 41.61 -11.35 -8.34
CA LEU A 25 40.60 -12.20 -8.98
C LEU A 25 39.92 -13.08 -7.92
N MET A 26 38.69 -12.72 -7.55
CA MET A 26 37.84 -13.52 -6.64
C MET A 26 36.73 -14.27 -7.40
N LEU A 27 36.34 -13.75 -8.56
CA LEU A 27 35.38 -14.34 -9.49
C LEU A 27 36.09 -14.63 -10.82
N SER A 28 35.77 -15.75 -11.45
CA SER A 28 36.39 -16.20 -12.71
C SER A 28 35.49 -16.00 -13.93
N GLU A 29 34.18 -15.97 -13.72
CA GLU A 29 33.19 -15.93 -14.81
C GLU A 29 31.89 -15.35 -14.28
N CYS A 30 31.14 -14.68 -15.15
CA CYS A 30 29.79 -14.23 -14.87
C CYS A 30 28.90 -14.49 -16.07
N GLU A 31 27.68 -14.93 -15.82
CA GLU A 31 26.65 -15.16 -16.83
C GLU A 31 25.31 -14.63 -16.33
N VAL A 32 24.49 -14.16 -17.27
CA VAL A 32 23.08 -13.88 -17.01
C VAL A 32 22.28 -15.08 -17.51
N ARG A 33 21.48 -15.68 -16.64
CA ARG A 33 20.57 -16.78 -16.97
C ARG A 33 19.12 -16.34 -16.85
N GLY A 34 18.25 -16.97 -17.61
CA GLY A 34 16.81 -16.70 -17.64
C GLY A 34 16.38 -16.04 -18.95
N ASP A 35 15.08 -15.82 -19.08
CA ASP A 35 14.48 -15.33 -20.32
C ASP A 35 14.56 -13.80 -20.38
N ALA A 36 15.24 -13.28 -21.40
CA ALA A 36 15.27 -11.86 -21.72
C ALA A 36 13.97 -11.44 -22.41
N LEU A 37 12.84 -11.67 -21.74
CA LEU A 37 11.50 -11.31 -22.18
C LEU A 37 10.91 -10.35 -21.17
N VAL A 38 10.04 -9.43 -21.60
CA VAL A 38 9.30 -8.55 -20.67
C VAL A 38 8.55 -9.39 -19.63
N ASN A 39 8.69 -9.03 -18.35
CA ASN A 39 8.26 -9.76 -17.15
C ASN A 39 8.99 -11.08 -16.86
N GLY A 40 9.93 -11.46 -17.72
CA GLY A 40 10.88 -12.54 -17.47
C GLY A 40 11.81 -12.22 -16.30
N LYS A 41 12.35 -13.27 -15.67
CA LYS A 41 13.27 -13.13 -14.55
C LYS A 41 14.68 -13.51 -14.98
N LEU A 42 15.58 -12.53 -14.91
CA LEU A 42 17.01 -12.74 -15.11
C LEU A 42 17.69 -12.96 -13.76
N SER A 43 18.69 -13.83 -13.76
CA SER A 43 19.50 -14.16 -12.59
C SER A 43 20.98 -14.10 -12.96
N ALA A 44 21.74 -13.33 -12.20
CA ALA A 44 23.18 -13.21 -12.33
C ALA A 44 23.88 -14.35 -11.58
N PHE A 45 24.67 -15.14 -12.30
CA PHE A 45 25.50 -16.18 -11.73
C PHE A 45 26.97 -15.81 -11.91
N ALA A 46 27.72 -15.79 -10.82
CA ALA A 46 29.15 -15.54 -10.84
C ALA A 46 29.89 -16.73 -10.23
N LYS A 47 30.85 -17.28 -10.98
CA LYS A 47 31.66 -18.42 -10.55
C LYS A 47 32.85 -17.93 -9.73
N ARG A 48 33.06 -18.53 -8.57
CA ARG A 48 34.21 -18.23 -7.70
C ARG A 48 35.50 -18.81 -8.28
N ALA A 49 36.55 -17.99 -8.34
CA ALA A 49 37.86 -18.41 -8.81
C ALA A 49 38.58 -19.33 -7.81
N LYS A 50 38.36 -19.12 -6.50
CA LYS A 50 38.93 -19.90 -5.39
C LYS A 50 37.86 -20.15 -4.31
N LYS A 51 38.09 -21.08 -3.39
CA LYS A 51 37.25 -21.32 -2.20
C LYS A 51 37.47 -20.23 -1.12
N LEU A 52 37.37 -18.96 -1.51
CA LEU A 52 37.46 -17.83 -0.59
C LEU A 52 36.06 -17.44 -0.09
N PRO A 53 35.90 -17.09 1.20
CA PRO A 53 34.65 -16.57 1.72
C PRO A 53 34.47 -15.12 1.24
N ILE A 54 33.50 -14.91 0.33
CA ILE A 54 33.20 -13.60 -0.25
C ILE A 54 31.70 -13.25 -0.12
N THR A 55 31.40 -11.96 -0.10
CA THR A 55 30.07 -11.40 -0.41
C THR A 55 30.09 -10.75 -1.78
N CYS A 56 28.93 -10.64 -2.44
CA CYS A 56 28.81 -9.99 -3.74
C CYS A 56 27.75 -8.91 -3.68
N THR A 57 28.03 -7.76 -4.29
CA THR A 57 27.03 -6.75 -4.64
C THR A 57 26.76 -6.80 -6.14
N PHE A 58 25.53 -6.49 -6.52
CA PHE A 58 25.06 -6.52 -7.90
C PHE A 58 24.62 -5.13 -8.32
N GLN A 59 24.83 -4.79 -9.60
CA GLN A 59 24.27 -3.59 -10.21
C GLN A 59 23.77 -3.94 -11.61
N TRP A 60 22.46 -3.84 -11.82
CA TRP A 60 21.85 -3.99 -13.13
C TRP A 60 21.92 -2.68 -13.92
N ILE A 61 22.18 -2.80 -15.22
CA ILE A 61 22.43 -1.70 -16.15
C ILE A 61 21.64 -2.01 -17.43
N ARG A 62 20.83 -1.05 -17.87
CA ARG A 62 20.14 -1.11 -19.16
C ARG A 62 21.09 -0.60 -20.24
N VAL A 63 21.31 -1.39 -21.28
CA VAL A 63 22.14 -1.04 -22.44
C VAL A 63 21.22 -0.82 -23.63
N ALA A 64 21.04 0.43 -24.04
CA ALA A 64 20.19 0.81 -25.15
C ALA A 64 20.79 0.35 -26.51
N PRO A 65 19.99 0.25 -27.59
CA PRO A 65 20.46 -0.16 -28.92
C PRO A 65 21.61 0.68 -29.47
N ASN A 66 21.68 1.95 -29.10
CA ASN A 66 22.76 2.89 -29.45
C ASN A 66 24.04 2.71 -28.61
N GLY A 67 24.07 1.73 -27.71
CA GLY A 67 25.19 1.44 -26.81
C GLY A 67 25.20 2.25 -25.51
N GLN A 68 24.20 3.11 -25.26
CA GLN A 68 24.13 3.90 -24.04
C GLN A 68 23.83 3.01 -22.83
N GLU A 69 24.68 3.08 -21.80
CA GLU A 69 24.52 2.36 -20.54
C GLU A 69 23.85 3.24 -19.47
N VAL A 70 22.71 2.79 -18.93
CA VAL A 70 21.96 3.48 -17.87
C VAL A 70 21.83 2.56 -16.65
N PRO A 71 22.43 2.90 -15.50
CA PRO A 71 22.27 2.10 -14.28
C PRO A 71 20.81 2.09 -13.81
N LEU A 72 20.30 0.91 -13.49
CA LEU A 72 18.96 0.74 -12.93
C LEU A 72 19.00 0.98 -11.42
N GLN A 73 18.35 2.04 -10.96
CA GLN A 73 18.38 2.41 -9.55
C GLN A 73 17.69 1.37 -8.67
N TRP A 74 18.28 1.09 -7.51
CA TRP A 74 17.73 0.19 -6.48
C TRP A 74 17.58 -1.27 -6.93
N GLN A 75 18.30 -1.68 -7.97
CA GLN A 75 18.35 -3.05 -8.48
C GLN A 75 19.69 -3.69 -8.11
N ASP A 76 19.86 -3.95 -6.81
CA ASP A 76 21.11 -4.43 -6.20
C ASP A 76 21.12 -5.94 -5.87
N LYS A 77 20.06 -6.65 -6.30
CA LYS A 77 19.89 -8.09 -6.08
C LYS A 77 20.50 -8.90 -7.22
N ALA A 78 20.80 -10.16 -6.92
CA ALA A 78 21.27 -11.15 -7.90
C ALA A 78 20.23 -11.45 -8.99
N THR A 79 18.98 -11.06 -8.82
CA THR A 79 17.89 -11.28 -9.78
C THR A 79 17.25 -9.97 -10.18
N TYR A 80 16.84 -9.86 -11.44
CA TYR A 80 16.12 -8.73 -11.99
C TYR A 80 14.87 -9.20 -12.74
N THR A 81 13.77 -8.47 -12.58
CA THR A 81 12.54 -8.73 -13.34
C THR A 81 12.51 -7.73 -14.49
N VAL A 82 12.51 -8.25 -15.72
CA VAL A 82 12.55 -7.46 -16.94
C VAL A 82 11.26 -6.64 -17.05
N THR A 83 11.39 -5.36 -17.34
CA THR A 83 10.29 -4.41 -17.45
C THR A 83 10.01 -4.05 -18.90
N PRO A 84 8.82 -3.51 -19.24
CA PRO A 84 8.53 -3.04 -20.59
C PRO A 84 9.51 -1.96 -21.10
N GLN A 85 10.13 -1.20 -20.20
CA GLN A 85 11.12 -0.17 -20.55
C GLN A 85 12.45 -0.75 -21.02
N ASP A 86 12.67 -2.05 -20.81
CA ASP A 86 13.88 -2.75 -21.25
C ASP A 86 13.75 -3.29 -22.67
N LEU A 87 12.56 -3.22 -23.29
CA LEU A 87 12.30 -3.76 -24.63
C LEU A 87 13.28 -3.19 -25.67
N GLY A 88 13.90 -4.07 -26.45
CA GLY A 88 14.94 -3.75 -27.42
C GLY A 88 16.31 -3.42 -26.80
N CYS A 89 16.43 -3.33 -25.47
CA CYS A 89 17.70 -3.12 -24.77
C CYS A 89 18.32 -4.46 -24.37
N ARG A 90 19.62 -4.47 -24.03
CA ARG A 90 20.25 -5.60 -23.32
C ARG A 90 20.38 -5.27 -21.84
N LEU A 91 20.30 -6.26 -20.97
CA LEU A 91 20.53 -6.08 -19.55
C LEU A 91 21.90 -6.60 -19.15
N LYS A 92 22.73 -5.69 -18.68
CA LYS A 92 24.07 -5.96 -18.17
C LYS A 92 24.03 -5.97 -16.65
N VAL A 93 24.71 -6.92 -16.03
CA VAL A 93 24.92 -6.95 -14.58
C VAL A 93 26.40 -6.84 -14.29
N THR A 94 26.75 -5.98 -13.34
CA THR A 94 28.10 -5.90 -12.75
C THR A 94 28.06 -6.53 -11.38
N VAL A 95 28.93 -7.51 -11.13
CA VAL A 95 29.05 -8.20 -9.84
C VAL A 95 30.40 -7.85 -9.23
N LEU A 96 30.37 -7.27 -8.03
CA LEU A 96 31.55 -6.86 -7.29
C LEU A 96 31.75 -7.75 -6.05
N PRO A 97 32.83 -8.55 -5.99
CA PRO A 97 33.11 -9.40 -4.85
C PRO A 97 33.87 -8.64 -3.75
N THR A 98 33.54 -8.90 -2.49
CA THR A 98 34.26 -8.41 -1.31
C THR A 98 34.68 -9.58 -0.42
N SER A 99 35.95 -9.61 -0.02
CA SER A 99 36.49 -10.62 0.90
C SER A 99 35.90 -10.45 2.29
N LYS A 100 35.35 -11.52 2.89
CA LYS A 100 34.83 -11.47 4.27
C LYS A 100 35.93 -11.38 5.33
N GLU A 101 37.15 -11.79 4.99
CA GLU A 101 38.28 -11.83 5.91
C GLU A 101 39.06 -10.51 5.91
N THR A 102 39.28 -9.93 4.73
CA THR A 102 40.14 -8.76 4.56
C THR A 102 39.37 -7.48 4.24
N ASN A 103 38.05 -7.57 3.98
CA ASN A 103 37.21 -6.50 3.44
C ASN A 103 37.72 -5.87 2.13
N GLU A 104 38.71 -6.49 1.49
CA GLU A 104 39.22 -6.04 0.20
C GLU A 104 38.20 -6.31 -0.90
N THR A 105 38.06 -5.33 -1.79
CA THR A 105 37.22 -5.46 -2.98
C THR A 105 38.02 -6.10 -4.11
N GLY A 106 37.48 -7.18 -4.67
CA GLY A 106 38.06 -7.88 -5.81
C GLY A 106 37.70 -7.26 -7.15
N GLN A 107 38.24 -7.82 -8.22
CA GLN A 107 37.91 -7.39 -9.58
C GLN A 107 36.41 -7.64 -9.88
N PRO A 108 35.67 -6.65 -10.42
CA PRO A 108 34.29 -6.85 -10.86
C PRO A 108 34.24 -7.71 -12.11
N VAL A 109 33.21 -8.54 -12.21
CA VAL A 109 32.87 -9.29 -13.42
C VAL A 109 31.53 -8.79 -13.95
N THR A 110 31.37 -8.82 -15.28
CA THR A 110 30.15 -8.36 -15.93
C THR A 110 29.60 -9.43 -16.86
N ALA A 111 28.29 -9.51 -16.95
CA ALA A 111 27.61 -10.34 -17.93
C ALA A 111 26.47 -9.55 -18.59
N VAL A 112 26.14 -9.90 -19.83
CA VAL A 112 25.11 -9.22 -20.62
C VAL A 112 24.11 -10.27 -21.09
N SER A 113 22.82 -9.96 -20.97
CA SER A 113 21.73 -10.79 -21.48
C SER A 113 21.65 -10.76 -23.01
N ALA A 114 20.80 -11.63 -23.57
CA ALA A 114 20.25 -11.41 -24.91
C ALA A 114 19.48 -10.07 -24.97
N VAL A 115 19.20 -9.61 -26.20
CA VAL A 115 18.31 -8.45 -26.39
C VAL A 115 16.96 -8.79 -25.78
N VAL A 116 16.41 -7.87 -24.99
CA VAL A 116 15.09 -8.03 -24.42
C VAL A 116 14.08 -7.95 -25.56
N GLU A 117 13.46 -9.07 -25.83
CA GLU A 117 12.43 -9.15 -26.84
C GLU A 117 11.09 -8.81 -26.18
N GLY A 118 10.26 -8.07 -26.93
CA GLY A 118 8.83 -8.13 -26.69
C GLY A 118 8.36 -9.58 -26.92
N PRO A 119 7.13 -9.94 -26.54
CA PRO A 119 6.58 -11.22 -27.00
C PRO A 119 6.68 -11.24 -28.54
N ALA A 120 7.62 -12.04 -29.06
CA ALA A 120 7.80 -12.20 -30.48
C ALA A 120 6.48 -12.79 -31.02
N GLY A 121 5.99 -12.24 -32.14
CA GLY A 121 4.87 -12.84 -32.85
C GLY A 121 5.14 -14.34 -33.00
N GLY A 122 4.30 -15.15 -32.37
CA GLY A 122 4.46 -16.59 -32.37
C GLY A 122 4.37 -17.09 -33.80
N ASP A 123 5.42 -17.77 -34.26
CA ASP A 123 5.20 -18.85 -35.22
C ASP A 123 4.22 -19.82 -34.59
N ALA A 124 3.21 -20.15 -35.37
CA ALA A 124 2.21 -21.14 -35.09
C ALA A 124 2.87 -22.51 -34.79
N SER A 125 3.07 -22.84 -33.51
CA SER A 125 3.17 -24.23 -33.04
C SER A 125 3.04 -24.34 -31.51
N ALA A 126 1.97 -23.78 -30.97
CA ALA A 126 1.27 -24.38 -29.84
C ALA A 126 -0.25 -24.21 -30.04
N ALA A 127 -0.71 -24.48 -31.26
CA ALA A 127 -2.05 -25.00 -31.46
C ALA A 127 -2.04 -26.46 -31.01
N ALA A 128 -2.04 -26.66 -29.69
CA ALA A 128 -2.54 -27.87 -29.08
C ALA A 128 -3.65 -27.43 -28.10
N ALA A 129 -4.87 -27.46 -28.62
CA ALA A 129 -6.15 -27.39 -27.92
C ALA A 129 -6.55 -26.04 -27.27
N GLY A 130 -7.20 -25.17 -28.06
CA GLY A 130 -8.37 -24.39 -27.59
C GLY A 130 -8.27 -23.61 -26.27
N GLU A 131 -7.08 -23.15 -25.87
CA GLU A 131 -6.94 -22.37 -24.64
C GLU A 131 -7.47 -20.95 -24.86
N ASP A 132 -8.59 -20.66 -24.21
CA ASP A 132 -9.22 -19.35 -24.17
C ASP A 132 -8.28 -18.33 -23.50
N LEU A 133 -7.61 -17.54 -24.34
CA LEU A 133 -6.71 -16.43 -23.98
C LEU A 133 -7.46 -15.16 -23.55
N SER A 134 -8.77 -15.22 -23.34
CA SER A 134 -9.49 -14.08 -22.79
C SER A 134 -9.03 -13.80 -21.35
N PRO A 135 -8.70 -12.54 -21.01
CA PRO A 135 -8.37 -12.14 -19.65
C PRO A 135 -9.50 -12.54 -18.70
N LYS A 136 -9.18 -13.26 -17.63
CA LYS A 136 -10.16 -13.75 -16.66
C LYS A 136 -9.52 -14.08 -15.31
N LEU A 137 -10.34 -14.17 -14.27
CA LEU A 137 -9.92 -14.71 -12.97
C LEU A 137 -10.19 -16.20 -12.93
N LEU A 138 -9.21 -16.98 -12.46
CA LEU A 138 -9.37 -18.42 -12.20
C LEU A 138 -9.92 -18.69 -10.81
N ASP A 139 -9.37 -17.99 -9.82
CA ASP A 139 -9.78 -18.07 -8.41
C ASP A 139 -9.51 -16.71 -7.78
N TRP A 140 -10.29 -16.36 -6.77
CA TRP A 140 -10.11 -15.13 -6.03
C TRP A 140 -10.73 -15.25 -4.64
N LYS A 141 -10.08 -14.61 -3.66
CA LYS A 141 -10.41 -14.73 -2.24
C LYS A 141 -10.43 -13.36 -1.59
N ILE A 142 -11.37 -13.19 -0.68
CA ILE A 142 -11.46 -12.03 0.20
C ILE A 142 -11.10 -12.49 1.60
N GLU A 143 -10.10 -11.85 2.19
CA GLU A 143 -9.75 -11.98 3.59
C GLU A 143 -10.29 -10.76 4.33
N MET A 144 -11.13 -10.99 5.35
CA MET A 144 -11.67 -9.94 6.21
C MET A 144 -11.79 -10.44 7.64
N ASN A 145 -12.07 -9.52 8.56
CA ASN A 145 -12.39 -9.87 9.94
C ASN A 145 -13.55 -10.92 9.98
N PRO A 146 -13.38 -12.09 10.64
CA PRO A 146 -14.41 -13.12 10.69
C PRO A 146 -15.74 -12.69 11.35
N ARG A 147 -15.70 -11.66 12.20
CA ARG A 147 -16.87 -11.04 12.83
C ARG A 147 -17.47 -9.92 11.98
N LYS A 148 -16.89 -9.64 10.82
CA LYS A 148 -17.28 -8.58 9.88
C LYS A 148 -17.16 -7.18 10.48
N GLU A 149 -16.32 -7.04 11.52
CA GLU A 149 -16.02 -5.75 12.12
C GLU A 149 -15.16 -4.93 11.17
N TYR A 150 -15.45 -3.63 11.02
CA TYR A 150 -14.75 -2.73 10.10
C TYR A 150 -13.29 -2.40 10.51
N VAL A 151 -12.83 -2.92 11.64
CA VAL A 151 -11.54 -2.53 12.27
C VAL A 151 -10.32 -3.10 11.56
N ASP A 152 -10.46 -4.23 10.87
CA ASP A 152 -9.37 -4.86 10.13
C ASP A 152 -9.50 -4.57 8.62
N PRO A 153 -8.37 -4.50 7.89
CA PRO A 153 -8.40 -4.33 6.45
C PRO A 153 -9.04 -5.53 5.75
N ILE A 154 -9.74 -5.25 4.67
CA ILE A 154 -10.26 -6.23 3.72
C ILE A 154 -9.24 -6.38 2.60
N ARG A 155 -8.70 -7.60 2.44
CA ARG A 155 -7.67 -7.91 1.45
C ARG A 155 -8.22 -8.84 0.39
N ILE A 156 -7.73 -8.67 -0.83
CA ILE A 156 -8.06 -9.55 -1.94
C ILE A 156 -6.79 -10.22 -2.47
N SER A 157 -6.94 -11.49 -2.85
CA SER A 157 -5.95 -12.23 -3.62
C SER A 157 -6.65 -12.92 -4.76
N TYR A 158 -6.01 -13.00 -5.92
CA TYR A 158 -6.59 -13.65 -7.09
C TYR A 158 -5.52 -14.28 -7.97
N SER A 159 -5.96 -15.20 -8.82
CA SER A 159 -5.17 -15.83 -9.88
C SER A 159 -5.71 -15.38 -11.23
N TYR A 160 -4.85 -14.75 -12.03
CA TYR A 160 -5.16 -14.29 -13.38
C TYR A 160 -4.90 -15.38 -14.43
N ALA A 161 -5.72 -15.42 -15.47
CA ALA A 161 -5.48 -16.18 -16.71
C ALA A 161 -5.86 -15.35 -17.95
N GLY A 162 -5.45 -15.84 -19.11
CA GLY A 162 -5.64 -15.12 -20.38
C GLY A 162 -4.41 -14.31 -20.78
N GLY A 163 -3.23 -14.93 -20.75
CA GLY A 163 -1.97 -14.30 -21.16
C GLY A 163 -1.23 -13.59 -20.03
N VAL A 164 -0.55 -12.48 -20.35
CA VAL A 164 0.20 -11.67 -19.38
C VAL A 164 -0.74 -10.62 -18.79
N GLU A 165 -0.83 -10.57 -17.46
CA GLU A 165 -1.64 -9.57 -16.78
C GLU A 165 -1.09 -8.16 -17.01
N GLY A 166 -2.01 -7.24 -17.35
CA GLY A 166 -1.79 -5.81 -17.46
C GLY A 166 -2.28 -5.07 -16.21
N ALA A 167 -2.82 -3.86 -16.40
CA ALA A 167 -3.37 -3.06 -15.32
C ALA A 167 -4.80 -3.50 -14.98
N THR A 168 -4.95 -4.65 -14.31
CA THR A 168 -6.25 -5.12 -13.81
C THR A 168 -6.95 -4.03 -13.00
N ILE A 169 -8.20 -3.75 -13.35
CA ILE A 169 -8.96 -2.65 -12.74
C ILE A 169 -9.69 -3.20 -11.52
N ILE A 170 -9.38 -2.64 -10.35
CA ILE A 170 -9.99 -3.03 -9.08
C ILE A 170 -10.65 -1.81 -8.45
N GLN A 171 -11.94 -1.92 -8.17
CA GLN A 171 -12.74 -0.82 -7.63
C GLN A 171 -13.49 -1.27 -6.40
N TRP A 172 -13.39 -0.45 -5.35
CA TRP A 172 -14.11 -0.61 -4.10
C TRP A 172 -15.23 0.40 -4.05
N CYS A 173 -16.43 -0.03 -3.65
CA CYS A 173 -17.58 0.85 -3.52
C CYS A 173 -18.28 0.62 -2.17
N LYS A 174 -18.88 1.68 -1.63
CA LYS A 174 -19.69 1.64 -0.40
C LYS A 174 -21.15 1.85 -0.73
N GLU A 175 -22.03 1.08 -0.10
CA GLU A 175 -23.48 1.33 -0.18
C GLU A 175 -23.82 2.70 0.43
N LEU A 176 -24.66 3.47 -0.27
CA LEU A 176 -25.26 4.69 0.28
C LEU A 176 -26.49 4.32 1.11
N ALA A 177 -26.68 4.97 2.26
CA ALA A 177 -28.01 4.94 2.88
C ALA A 177 -29.04 5.69 2.02
N GLY A 178 -30.32 5.33 2.17
CA GLY A 178 -31.39 5.85 1.31
C GLY A 178 -31.57 7.37 1.34
N ASP A 179 -31.14 8.04 2.41
CA ASP A 179 -31.15 9.49 2.59
C ASP A 179 -29.75 10.15 2.54
N GLU A 180 -28.69 9.35 2.33
CA GLU A 180 -27.32 9.85 2.26
C GLU A 180 -27.07 10.55 0.93
N VAL A 181 -26.74 11.85 1.00
CA VAL A 181 -26.33 12.61 -0.18
C VAL A 181 -24.84 12.34 -0.43
N PRO A 182 -24.45 11.85 -1.62
CA PRO A 182 -23.06 11.64 -1.97
C PRO A 182 -22.26 12.94 -1.94
N ASP A 183 -20.96 12.83 -1.68
CA ASP A 183 -20.06 13.98 -1.77
C ASP A 183 -20.03 14.55 -3.20
N ALA A 184 -19.79 15.85 -3.32
CA ALA A 184 -19.75 16.51 -4.62
C ALA A 184 -18.69 15.87 -5.52
N GLY A 185 -19.10 15.42 -6.71
CA GLY A 185 -18.23 14.74 -7.67
C GLY A 185 -18.04 13.24 -7.40
N ALA A 186 -18.71 12.67 -6.40
CA ALA A 186 -18.68 11.23 -6.16
C ALA A 186 -19.35 10.46 -7.31
N VAL A 187 -18.73 9.34 -7.71
CA VAL A 187 -19.27 8.45 -8.74
C VAL A 187 -20.23 7.46 -8.09
N VAL A 188 -21.52 7.60 -8.39
CA VAL A 188 -22.59 6.76 -7.85
C VAL A 188 -23.10 5.81 -8.93
N SER A 189 -23.17 4.53 -8.61
CA SER A 189 -23.71 3.50 -9.48
C SER A 189 -25.25 3.41 -9.35
N PRO A 190 -25.95 2.93 -10.39
CA PRO A 190 -27.42 2.79 -10.38
C PRO A 190 -27.96 1.88 -9.26
N ASP A 191 -27.14 0.97 -8.74
CA ASP A 191 -27.49 0.06 -7.64
C ASP A 191 -27.21 0.65 -6.24
N GLY A 192 -26.93 1.96 -6.15
CA GLY A 192 -26.85 2.68 -4.88
C GLY A 192 -25.49 2.57 -4.18
N PHE A 193 -24.41 2.34 -4.92
CA PHE A 193 -23.05 2.33 -4.37
C PHE A 193 -22.26 3.55 -4.84
N VAL A 194 -21.35 4.03 -4.00
CA VAL A 194 -20.41 5.12 -4.31
C VAL A 194 -18.99 4.59 -4.40
N LEU A 195 -18.24 5.00 -5.42
CA LEU A 195 -16.84 4.61 -5.61
C LEU A 195 -15.96 5.18 -4.48
N LEU A 196 -15.12 4.33 -3.90
CA LEU A 196 -14.18 4.68 -2.85
C LEU A 196 -12.80 4.99 -3.44
N ALA A 197 -12.18 6.07 -2.95
CA ALA A 197 -10.79 6.38 -3.25
C ALA A 197 -9.88 5.49 -2.40
N VAL A 198 -9.31 4.45 -3.00
CA VAL A 198 -8.44 3.49 -2.33
C VAL A 198 -7.01 3.61 -2.86
N ARG A 199 -6.03 3.70 -1.94
CA ARG A 199 -4.61 3.83 -2.28
C ARG A 199 -3.99 2.52 -2.76
N ASP A 200 -4.33 1.41 -2.10
CA ASP A 200 -3.91 0.06 -2.48
C ASP A 200 -5.13 -0.70 -3.01
N PRO A 201 -5.23 -0.94 -4.33
CA PRO A 201 -6.38 -1.63 -4.91
C PRO A 201 -6.61 -3.04 -4.33
N LEU A 202 -5.57 -3.70 -3.82
CA LEU A 202 -5.68 -5.03 -3.22
C LEU A 202 -6.08 -5.02 -1.73
N CYS A 203 -6.16 -3.83 -1.11
CA CYS A 203 -6.41 -3.68 0.30
C CYS A 203 -7.25 -2.44 0.59
N TYR A 204 -8.48 -2.66 1.05
CA TYR A 204 -9.33 -1.60 1.55
C TYR A 204 -9.34 -1.61 3.08
N GLN A 205 -9.15 -0.45 3.71
CA GLN A 205 -9.28 -0.27 5.16
C GLN A 205 -10.62 0.41 5.45
N PRO A 206 -11.62 -0.34 5.95
CA PRO A 206 -12.88 0.26 6.35
C PRO A 206 -12.71 1.17 7.58
N THR A 207 -13.71 2.01 7.79
CA THR A 207 -13.84 2.96 8.89
C THR A 207 -15.22 2.84 9.54
N VAL A 208 -15.46 3.60 10.60
CA VAL A 208 -16.80 3.70 11.20
C VAL A 208 -17.85 4.31 10.25
N ASP A 209 -17.44 4.92 9.13
CA ASP A 209 -18.36 5.43 8.10
C ASP A 209 -18.92 4.32 7.20
N ASP A 210 -18.34 3.13 7.29
CA ASP A 210 -18.72 1.91 6.58
C ASP A 210 -19.54 0.97 7.47
N TYR A 211 -19.73 1.32 8.75
CA TYR A 211 -20.63 0.60 9.66
C TYR A 211 -22.06 0.54 9.11
N ASP A 212 -22.66 -0.64 9.16
CA ASP A 212 -24.00 -0.92 8.63
C ASP A 212 -24.13 -0.68 7.11
N ARG A 213 -23.00 -0.61 6.40
CA ARG A 213 -22.93 -0.52 4.93
C ARG A 213 -22.39 -1.81 4.35
N ARG A 214 -22.87 -2.15 3.15
CA ARG A 214 -22.25 -3.19 2.33
C ARG A 214 -21.09 -2.60 1.55
N ILE A 215 -20.03 -3.40 1.39
CA ILE A 215 -18.89 -3.08 0.53
C ILE A 215 -18.99 -3.92 -0.74
N LYS A 216 -18.90 -3.26 -1.89
CA LYS A 216 -18.90 -3.89 -3.21
C LYS A 216 -17.50 -3.84 -3.81
N LEU A 217 -17.03 -4.98 -4.28
CA LEU A 217 -15.78 -5.14 -5.01
C LEU A 217 -16.08 -5.43 -6.47
N LEU A 218 -15.38 -4.75 -7.36
CA LEU A 218 -15.38 -5.00 -8.80
C LEU A 218 -13.94 -5.27 -9.24
N ILE A 219 -13.72 -6.38 -9.95
CA ILE A 219 -12.42 -6.72 -10.55
C ILE A 219 -12.64 -6.97 -12.03
N THR A 220 -12.00 -6.18 -12.88
CA THR A 220 -11.97 -6.38 -14.34
C THR A 220 -10.55 -6.76 -14.73
N PRO A 221 -10.27 -8.04 -15.00
CA PRO A 221 -8.96 -8.49 -15.44
C PRO A 221 -8.57 -7.78 -16.73
N VAL A 222 -7.34 -7.29 -16.79
CA VAL A 222 -6.82 -6.62 -17.99
C VAL A 222 -5.57 -7.33 -18.41
N ARG A 223 -5.47 -7.66 -19.70
CA ARG A 223 -4.26 -8.23 -20.30
C ARG A 223 -3.26 -7.12 -20.64
N SER A 224 -1.99 -7.45 -20.81
CA SER A 224 -0.93 -6.49 -21.09
C SER A 224 -1.13 -5.65 -22.36
N ASP A 225 -1.96 -6.11 -23.30
CA ASP A 225 -2.37 -5.37 -24.51
C ASP A 225 -3.60 -4.47 -24.30
N GLY A 226 -4.14 -4.41 -23.08
CA GLY A 226 -5.30 -3.62 -22.72
C GLY A 226 -6.65 -4.33 -22.96
N ALA A 227 -6.65 -5.56 -23.47
CA ALA A 227 -7.88 -6.35 -23.57
C ALA A 227 -8.49 -6.55 -22.17
N GLN A 228 -9.78 -6.31 -22.04
CA GLN A 228 -10.50 -6.44 -20.77
C GLN A 228 -11.32 -7.73 -20.74
N GLY A 229 -11.28 -8.38 -19.57
CA GLY A 229 -12.06 -9.57 -19.26
C GLY A 229 -13.47 -9.25 -18.79
N PRO A 230 -14.24 -10.27 -18.37
CA PRO A 230 -15.47 -10.04 -17.66
C PRO A 230 -15.19 -9.35 -16.31
N THR A 231 -16.06 -8.41 -15.93
CA THR A 231 -16.01 -7.81 -14.59
C THR A 231 -16.63 -8.77 -13.58
N TYR A 232 -15.82 -9.22 -12.62
CA TYR A 232 -16.25 -9.99 -11.46
C TYR A 232 -16.73 -9.03 -10.39
N GLN A 233 -17.86 -9.37 -9.75
CA GLN A 233 -18.42 -8.57 -8.69
C GLN A 233 -18.67 -9.38 -7.43
N HIS A 234 -18.53 -8.74 -6.28
CA HIS A 234 -18.93 -9.30 -5.00
C HIS A 234 -19.41 -8.22 -4.05
N ILE A 235 -20.55 -8.46 -3.44
CA ILE A 235 -21.14 -7.57 -2.44
C ILE A 235 -21.04 -8.28 -1.10
N MET A 236 -20.26 -7.71 -0.21
CA MET A 236 -20.07 -8.19 1.15
C MET A 236 -21.31 -7.88 1.98
N GLU A 237 -21.52 -8.64 3.05
CA GLU A 237 -22.54 -8.32 4.04
C GLU A 237 -22.26 -6.97 4.73
N ARG A 238 -23.26 -6.47 5.46
CA ARG A 238 -23.13 -5.22 6.22
C ARG A 238 -22.05 -5.36 7.29
N LEU A 239 -21.13 -4.40 7.34
CA LEU A 239 -20.08 -4.36 8.36
C LEU A 239 -20.67 -4.07 9.74
N THR A 240 -20.09 -4.71 10.76
CA THR A 240 -20.56 -4.65 12.14
C THR A 240 -19.69 -3.70 12.98
N LEU A 241 -20.30 -3.16 14.04
CA LEU A 241 -19.60 -2.38 15.05
C LEU A 241 -18.98 -3.33 16.09
N PRO A 242 -17.72 -3.14 16.51
CA PRO A 242 -17.16 -3.90 17.62
C PRO A 242 -17.99 -3.73 18.90
N VAL A 243 -18.27 -4.83 19.60
CA VAL A 243 -19.14 -4.87 20.79
C VAL A 243 -18.72 -3.84 21.85
N ARG A 244 -17.42 -3.71 22.12
CA ARG A 244 -16.92 -2.72 23.09
C ARG A 244 -17.24 -1.29 22.69
N THR A 245 -17.11 -0.96 21.40
CA THR A 245 -17.46 0.37 20.88
C THR A 245 -18.96 0.62 21.02
N GLN A 246 -19.78 -0.40 20.72
CA GLN A 246 -21.24 -0.33 20.88
C GLN A 246 -21.64 -0.06 22.33
N ASP A 247 -21.11 -0.81 23.29
CA ASP A 247 -21.40 -0.66 24.72
C ASP A 247 -21.05 0.74 25.22
N GLU A 248 -19.91 1.28 24.79
CA GLU A 248 -19.48 2.63 25.15
C GLU A 248 -20.39 3.71 24.56
N VAL A 249 -20.79 3.58 23.30
CA VAL A 249 -21.75 4.52 22.68
C VAL A 249 -23.08 4.51 23.42
N VAL A 250 -23.61 3.32 23.76
CA VAL A 250 -24.86 3.17 24.53
C VAL A 250 -24.75 3.83 25.90
N ARG A 251 -23.59 3.74 26.56
CA ARG A 251 -23.35 4.43 27.85
C ARG A 251 -23.18 5.94 27.70
N CYS A 252 -22.49 6.39 26.66
CA CYS A 252 -22.20 7.82 26.46
C CYS A 252 -23.49 8.61 26.16
N ILE A 253 -24.40 8.11 25.32
CA ILE A 253 -25.59 8.88 24.89
C ILE A 253 -26.44 9.39 26.08
N PRO A 254 -26.78 8.59 27.11
CA PRO A 254 -27.49 9.09 28.30
C PRO A 254 -26.68 10.08 29.15
N GLU A 255 -25.37 9.85 29.30
CA GLU A 255 -24.48 10.77 30.03
C GLU A 255 -24.44 12.15 29.35
N PHE A 256 -24.33 12.14 28.02
CA PHE A 256 -24.45 13.31 27.15
C PHE A 256 -25.73 14.10 27.42
N ARG A 257 -26.87 13.41 27.58
CA ARG A 257 -28.18 14.03 27.78
C ARG A 257 -28.38 14.61 29.18
N THR A 258 -27.82 13.96 30.20
CA THR A 258 -28.20 14.23 31.60
C THR A 258 -27.17 15.04 32.37
N ARG A 259 -25.88 14.72 32.21
CA ARG A 259 -24.78 15.35 32.97
C ARG A 259 -23.95 16.29 32.10
N GLY A 260 -24.15 16.22 30.79
CA GLY A 260 -23.23 16.75 29.81
C GLY A 260 -21.98 15.88 29.72
N ALA A 261 -21.41 15.82 28.53
CA ALA A 261 -20.20 15.09 28.27
C ALA A 261 -19.14 16.01 27.67
N THR A 262 -17.88 15.70 27.97
CA THR A 262 -16.74 16.46 27.49
C THR A 262 -15.76 15.51 26.84
N PHE A 263 -15.41 15.78 25.58
CA PHE A 263 -14.28 15.15 24.93
C PHE A 263 -13.10 16.11 24.91
N LEU A 264 -11.94 15.65 25.36
CA LEU A 264 -10.68 16.37 25.18
C LEU A 264 -10.03 15.88 23.90
N LEU A 265 -9.84 16.77 22.93
CA LEU A 265 -9.38 16.44 21.58
C LEU A 265 -8.29 17.39 21.13
N ALA A 266 -7.27 16.86 20.46
CA ALA A 266 -6.27 17.68 19.81
C ALA A 266 -6.88 18.25 18.51
N LEU A 267 -6.82 19.57 18.34
CA LEU A 267 -7.15 20.19 17.07
C LEU A 267 -6.03 19.89 16.06
N ALA A 268 -6.37 19.22 14.97
CA ALA A 268 -5.44 18.98 13.88
C ALA A 268 -5.53 20.17 12.92
N GLU A 269 -4.43 20.88 12.71
CA GLU A 269 -4.30 21.89 11.65
C GLU A 269 -3.38 21.34 10.55
N PRO A 270 -3.93 20.73 9.47
CA PRO A 270 -3.12 20.25 8.35
C PRO A 270 -2.28 21.35 7.70
N ALA A 271 -2.74 22.60 7.79
CA ALA A 271 -2.11 23.77 7.18
C ALA A 271 -0.92 24.36 7.97
N ARG A 272 -0.64 23.88 9.20
CA ARG A 272 0.48 24.40 10.03
C ARG A 272 1.35 23.28 10.60
N PRO A 273 2.22 22.67 9.77
CA PRO A 273 3.19 21.69 10.24
C PRO A 273 4.15 22.35 11.27
N GLY A 274 4.25 21.78 12.47
CA GLY A 274 5.22 22.21 13.50
C GLY A 274 4.66 23.03 14.66
N VAL A 275 3.39 23.43 14.63
CA VAL A 275 2.70 23.98 15.81
C VAL A 275 2.17 22.81 16.65
N PRO A 276 2.43 22.75 17.97
CA PRO A 276 1.84 21.73 18.83
C PRO A 276 0.31 21.77 18.72
N PRO A 277 -0.37 20.62 18.55
CA PRO A 277 -1.81 20.61 18.44
C PRO A 277 -2.42 21.17 19.72
N GLU A 278 -3.23 22.22 19.58
CA GLU A 278 -3.91 22.80 20.72
C GLU A 278 -5.12 21.95 21.10
N ASN A 279 -5.26 21.64 22.39
CA ASN A 279 -6.38 20.84 22.85
C ASN A 279 -7.67 21.67 22.94
N ARG A 280 -8.76 21.08 22.46
CA ARG A 280 -10.11 21.59 22.60
C ARG A 280 -10.93 20.67 23.48
N ARG A 281 -11.79 21.27 24.29
CA ARG A 281 -12.88 20.56 24.95
C ARG A 281 -14.12 20.68 24.07
N VAL A 282 -14.65 19.55 23.63
CA VAL A 282 -15.96 19.47 22.97
C VAL A 282 -16.96 19.10 24.06
N LEU A 283 -17.64 20.11 24.58
CA LEU A 283 -18.67 19.95 25.59
C LEU A 283 -20.02 19.85 24.90
N CYS A 284 -20.78 18.83 25.28
CA CYS A 284 -22.16 18.66 24.86
C CYS A 284 -23.00 18.60 26.12
N HIS A 285 -23.85 19.61 26.32
CA HIS A 285 -24.68 19.69 27.52
C HIS A 285 -26.05 20.25 27.14
N GLY A 286 -27.11 19.50 27.46
CA GLY A 286 -28.45 19.81 26.99
C GLY A 286 -28.55 19.72 25.47
N LYS A 287 -29.19 20.70 24.83
CA LYS A 287 -29.33 20.81 23.37
C LYS A 287 -28.23 21.70 22.74
N GLU A 288 -27.03 21.74 23.32
CA GLU A 288 -25.94 22.59 22.83
C GLU A 288 -24.61 21.84 22.77
N ILE A 289 -23.82 22.14 21.72
CA ILE A 289 -22.40 21.80 21.63
C ILE A 289 -21.59 23.09 21.77
N LYS A 290 -20.54 23.03 22.59
CA LYS A 290 -19.54 24.09 22.77
C LYS A 290 -18.16 23.52 22.48
N ILE A 291 -17.38 24.25 21.71
CA ILE A 291 -15.96 24.00 21.51
C ILE A 291 -15.21 25.07 22.28
N GLN A 292 -14.42 24.62 23.25
CA GLN A 292 -13.67 25.48 24.15
C GLN A 292 -12.18 25.19 24.09
N LEU A 293 -11.36 26.22 24.33
CA LEU A 293 -9.94 26.04 24.61
C LEU A 293 -9.78 25.21 25.88
N ALA A 294 -8.97 24.14 25.85
CA ALA A 294 -8.84 23.25 27.00
C ALA A 294 -8.18 23.91 28.22
N GLU A 295 -7.33 24.91 27.99
CA GLU A 295 -6.57 25.60 29.04
C GLU A 295 -7.36 26.72 29.72
N SER A 296 -8.19 27.45 28.97
CA SER A 296 -8.89 28.65 29.46
C SER A 296 -10.40 28.52 29.56
N GLU A 297 -10.98 27.42 29.07
CA GLU A 297 -12.44 27.19 28.96
C GLU A 297 -13.18 28.25 28.13
N LYS A 298 -12.44 29.14 27.46
CA LYS A 298 -13.01 30.14 26.55
C LYS A 298 -13.70 29.43 25.40
N THR A 299 -14.97 29.78 25.19
CA THR A 299 -15.80 29.23 24.11
C THR A 299 -15.43 29.89 22.79
N GLU A 300 -14.97 29.08 21.83
CA GLU A 300 -14.66 29.51 20.48
C GLU A 300 -15.82 29.33 19.52
N TYR A 301 -16.66 28.33 19.80
CA TYR A 301 -17.81 28.01 18.99
C TYR A 301 -18.89 27.37 19.85
N LYS A 302 -20.14 27.71 19.53
CA LYS A 302 -21.32 27.23 20.22
C LYS A 302 -22.44 27.07 19.21
N VAL A 303 -23.13 25.93 19.25
CA VAL A 303 -24.25 25.65 18.36
C VAL A 303 -25.34 24.87 19.07
N LYS A 304 -26.60 25.13 18.71
CA LYS A 304 -27.74 24.34 19.18
C LYS A 304 -27.84 23.04 18.38
N ILE A 305 -28.00 21.92 19.07
CA ILE A 305 -28.22 20.61 18.49
C ILE A 305 -29.65 20.57 17.92
N CYS A 306 -29.76 20.22 16.65
CA CYS A 306 -31.00 19.90 15.97
C CYS A 306 -30.71 18.95 14.80
N LYS A 307 -31.75 18.31 14.25
CA LYS A 307 -31.60 17.39 13.12
C LYS A 307 -30.79 17.98 11.98
N GLY A 308 -29.74 17.28 11.59
CA GLY A 308 -28.87 17.69 10.48
C GLY A 308 -27.98 18.90 10.78
N CYS A 309 -27.77 19.29 12.05
CA CYS A 309 -26.91 20.45 12.37
C CYS A 309 -25.40 20.20 12.19
N MET A 310 -24.98 18.95 12.00
CA MET A 310 -23.59 18.60 11.76
C MET A 310 -23.46 17.31 10.95
N VAL A 311 -22.36 17.20 10.24
CA VAL A 311 -21.87 15.98 9.59
C VAL A 311 -20.56 15.60 10.27
N VAL A 312 -20.43 14.35 10.69
CA VAL A 312 -19.22 13.84 11.34
C VAL A 312 -18.70 12.67 10.53
N LYS A 313 -17.43 12.67 10.11
CA LYS A 313 -16.82 11.64 9.26
C LYS A 313 -15.43 11.25 9.74
N ALA A 314 -15.06 9.98 9.59
CA ALA A 314 -13.70 9.52 9.86
C ALA A 314 -12.74 9.99 8.76
N HIS A 315 -11.49 10.27 9.12
CA HIS A 315 -10.46 10.55 8.11
C HIS A 315 -9.97 9.24 7.49
N VAL A 316 -9.95 9.18 6.16
CA VAL A 316 -9.60 7.96 5.40
C VAL A 316 -8.13 7.58 5.56
N GLU A 317 -7.21 8.56 5.62
CA GLU A 317 -5.76 8.28 5.68
C GLU A 317 -5.18 8.24 7.10
N VAL A 318 -5.89 8.76 8.10
CA VAL A 318 -5.35 8.92 9.46
C VAL A 318 -6.35 8.34 10.46
N ASN A 319 -6.10 7.11 10.90
CA ASN A 319 -7.07 6.29 11.64
C ASN A 319 -7.55 6.89 12.97
N ARG A 320 -6.85 7.87 13.55
CA ARG A 320 -7.27 8.54 14.80
C ARG A 320 -7.94 9.89 14.57
N MET A 321 -8.02 10.32 13.31
CA MET A 321 -8.50 11.63 12.93
C MET A 321 -9.93 11.54 12.41
N PHE A 322 -10.71 12.60 12.65
CA PHE A 322 -12.07 12.73 12.16
C PHE A 322 -12.42 14.21 11.97
N GLU A 323 -13.44 14.45 11.17
CA GLU A 323 -13.94 15.79 10.89
C GLU A 323 -15.35 15.97 11.45
N VAL A 324 -15.59 17.13 12.04
CA VAL A 324 -16.92 17.61 12.45
C VAL A 324 -17.22 18.89 11.66
N SER A 325 -18.16 18.80 10.75
CA SER A 325 -18.63 19.89 9.91
C SER A 325 -20.00 20.36 10.40
N PHE A 326 -20.05 21.50 11.06
CA PHE A 326 -21.30 22.15 11.49
C PHE A 326 -21.91 22.89 10.31
N VAL A 327 -23.12 22.49 9.92
CA VAL A 327 -23.78 22.99 8.70
C VAL A 327 -24.72 24.15 9.00
N PRO A 328 -25.08 24.96 8.00
CA PRO A 328 -26.04 26.04 8.17
C PRO A 328 -27.40 25.53 8.64
N THR A 329 -27.95 26.17 9.67
CA THR A 329 -29.32 25.92 10.16
C THR A 329 -29.97 27.23 10.63
N LYS A 330 -31.25 27.20 11.00
CA LYS A 330 -31.91 28.35 11.66
C LYS A 330 -31.22 28.80 12.96
N TYR A 331 -30.41 27.93 13.57
CA TYR A 331 -29.63 28.19 14.78
C TYR A 331 -28.13 28.36 14.53
N ASN A 332 -27.68 28.20 13.29
CA ASN A 332 -26.27 28.27 12.90
C ASN A 332 -26.12 29.04 11.59
N SER A 333 -25.86 30.33 11.68
CA SER A 333 -25.57 31.18 10.52
C SER A 333 -24.10 31.12 10.08
N GLN A 334 -23.22 30.52 10.88
CA GLN A 334 -21.78 30.44 10.62
C GLN A 334 -21.33 28.97 10.62
N PRO A 335 -21.43 28.28 9.47
CA PRO A 335 -20.93 26.92 9.35
C PRO A 335 -19.43 26.89 9.63
N ARG A 336 -18.97 25.82 10.28
CA ARG A 336 -17.58 25.67 10.67
C ARG A 336 -17.19 24.21 10.68
N THR A 337 -15.99 23.93 10.22
CA THR A 337 -15.43 22.58 10.17
C THR A 337 -14.23 22.50 11.09
N TYR A 338 -14.16 21.41 11.85
CA TYR A 338 -13.06 21.09 12.75
C TYR A 338 -12.52 19.72 12.43
N THR A 339 -11.20 19.60 12.35
CA THR A 339 -10.51 18.32 12.25
C THR A 339 -9.89 18.01 13.60
N PHE A 340 -10.27 16.88 14.19
CA PHE A 340 -9.82 16.47 15.51
C PHE A 340 -9.01 15.19 15.45
N LEU A 341 -8.01 15.09 16.33
CA LEU A 341 -7.26 13.87 16.61
C LEU A 341 -7.69 13.31 17.96
N ALA A 342 -8.19 12.08 17.97
CA ALA A 342 -8.53 11.34 19.18
C ALA A 342 -7.34 10.53 19.69
N ASP A 343 -7.39 10.12 20.96
CA ASP A 343 -6.32 9.32 21.58
C ASP A 343 -6.14 7.94 20.89
N SER A 344 -7.23 7.34 20.43
CA SER A 344 -7.28 6.02 19.83
C SER A 344 -8.35 5.93 18.73
N ILE A 345 -8.27 4.91 17.89
CA ILE A 345 -9.30 4.63 16.86
C ILE A 345 -10.65 4.36 17.55
N ARG A 346 -10.64 3.59 18.64
CA ARG A 346 -11.86 3.31 19.42
C ARG A 346 -12.49 4.59 19.96
N SER A 347 -11.70 5.47 20.60
CA SER A 347 -12.24 6.73 21.13
C SER A 347 -12.76 7.63 20.01
N ARG A 348 -12.06 7.72 18.87
CA ARG A 348 -12.58 8.38 17.66
C ARG A 348 -13.97 7.86 17.29
N ASP A 349 -14.12 6.55 17.18
CA ASP A 349 -15.37 5.92 16.73
C ASP A 349 -16.51 6.15 17.71
N VAL A 350 -16.26 6.02 19.01
CA VAL A 350 -17.24 6.34 20.06
C VAL A 350 -17.69 7.80 19.94
N ILE A 351 -16.76 8.74 19.74
CA ILE A 351 -17.09 10.16 19.57
C ILE A 351 -17.94 10.38 18.32
N ILE A 352 -17.52 9.84 17.17
CA ILE A 352 -18.26 9.99 15.90
C ILE A 352 -19.69 9.49 16.04
N LEU A 353 -19.87 8.26 16.54
CA LEU A 353 -21.19 7.65 16.68
C LEU A 353 -22.05 8.39 17.70
N THR A 354 -21.46 8.85 18.80
CA THR A 354 -22.19 9.63 19.81
C THR A 354 -22.66 10.97 19.24
N LEU A 355 -21.79 11.70 18.53
CA LEU A 355 -22.13 12.98 17.91
C LEU A 355 -23.22 12.81 16.83
N ARG A 356 -23.16 11.76 16.01
CA ARG A 356 -24.21 11.41 15.03
C ARG A 356 -25.55 11.09 15.72
N ALA A 357 -25.52 10.35 16.82
CA ALA A 357 -26.73 9.98 17.56
C ALA A 357 -27.41 11.17 18.25
N VAL A 358 -26.64 12.17 18.69
CA VAL A 358 -27.23 13.40 19.25
C VAL A 358 -27.71 14.36 18.17
N SER A 359 -27.05 14.42 17.01
CA SER A 359 -27.42 15.32 15.92
C SER A 359 -28.64 14.89 15.12
N ASN A 360 -29.08 13.63 15.21
CA ASN A 360 -30.24 13.10 14.50
C ASN A 360 -31.57 13.20 15.28
N GLN A 361 -31.60 13.95 16.39
CA GLN A 361 -32.81 14.11 17.19
C GLN A 361 -33.71 15.22 16.64
N ASP A 362 -35.01 14.93 16.53
CA ASP A 362 -36.03 15.92 16.21
C ASP A 362 -36.17 16.93 17.39
N ASP A 363 -36.48 18.19 17.03
CA ASP A 363 -36.49 19.37 17.93
C ASP A 363 -37.47 19.23 19.11
#